data_AF-A0A4R8UT46-F1
#
_entry.id   AF-A0A4R8UT46-F1
#
_cell.length_a   1.000
_cell.length_b   1.000
_cell.length_c   1.000
_cell.angle_alpha   90.00
_cell.angle_beta   90.00
_cell.angle_gamma   90.00
#
_symmetry.space_group_name_H-M   'P 1'
#
loop_
_entity.id
_entity.type
_entity.pdbx_description
1 polymer ?
#
loop_
_entity_poly.entity_id
_entity_poly.type
_entity_poly.pdbx_seq_one_letter_code
_entity_poly.pdbx_strand_id
1 'polypeptide(L)'
;MTETDLPRPFRPQSRWVRSVGLMIFFSRWLQAPLYIGLIIAQIIYVIVFMVELINLGGDVWISLTVPGDDGGIHVEEAAIMLSVLGLIDVVMIANLLIMVIIGGYETFVSRIRLEGHPDQPEWLSHVNANVLKVKLAMAIVGISSIHLLKTFIEVGDLAARGTPIDSSPTETITGNVYTWDGVLWQVIIHMVFILSAIALAWIDRMSQSGHATPPATVLAPAVAPEPVAALTAAPARREIEGHAPAASSGIVLHLTQLGQLRDAGVVTDAEFLAKKTELLARY
;
A
#
# COMPACT_ATOMS: atom_id res chain seq x y z
N MET A 1 54.85 -21.62 8.60
CA MET A 1 54.52 -20.71 9.71
C MET A 1 53.04 -20.87 9.98
N THR A 2 52.69 -21.49 11.10
CA THR A 2 51.31 -21.71 11.55
C THR A 2 50.89 -20.52 12.40
N GLU A 3 49.98 -19.70 11.88
CA GLU A 3 49.39 -18.58 12.61
C GLU A 3 48.36 -19.15 13.61
N THR A 4 48.72 -19.19 14.89
CA THR A 4 47.81 -19.56 15.98
C THR A 4 46.81 -18.43 16.21
N ASP A 5 45.58 -18.62 15.77
CA ASP A 5 44.46 -17.71 15.96
C ASP A 5 44.02 -17.73 17.43
N LEU A 6 44.50 -16.78 18.24
CA LEU A 6 44.14 -16.70 19.66
C LEU A 6 42.72 -16.12 19.80
N PRO A 7 41.81 -16.78 20.54
CA PRO A 7 40.46 -16.27 20.76
C PRO A 7 40.52 -14.97 21.56
N ARG A 8 40.06 -13.86 20.97
CA ARG A 8 40.02 -12.55 21.64
C ARG A 8 39.11 -12.63 22.87
N PRO A 9 39.58 -12.22 24.06
CA PRO A 9 38.75 -12.23 25.27
C PRO A 9 37.66 -11.16 25.17
N PHE A 10 36.39 -11.57 25.27
CA PHE A 10 35.26 -10.65 25.35
C PHE A 10 35.38 -9.79 26.62
N ARG A 11 35.38 -8.46 26.47
CA ARG A 11 35.38 -7.53 27.61
C ARG A 11 34.06 -7.67 28.40
N PRO A 12 34.09 -7.69 29.74
CA PRO A 12 32.87 -7.72 30.54
C PRO A 12 32.04 -6.45 30.30
N GLN A 13 30.80 -6.62 29.83
CA GLN A 13 29.87 -5.51 29.61
C GLN A 13 29.51 -4.83 30.95
N SER A 14 29.59 -3.50 31.01
CA SER A 14 29.24 -2.75 32.22
C SER A 14 27.75 -2.87 32.55
N ARG A 15 27.39 -2.78 33.84
CA ARG A 15 26.00 -2.85 34.31
C ARG A 15 25.08 -1.85 33.61
N TRP A 16 25.61 -0.70 33.21
CA TRP A 16 24.88 0.35 32.50
C TRP A 16 24.49 -0.07 31.07
N VAL A 17 25.38 -0.76 30.34
CA VAL A 17 25.08 -1.32 29.01
C VAL A 17 23.98 -2.39 29.10
N ARG A 18 23.97 -3.21 30.17
CA ARG A 18 22.89 -4.18 30.43
C ARG A 18 21.55 -3.50 30.70
N SER A 19 21.52 -2.42 31.47
CA SER A 19 20.27 -1.67 31.75
C SER A 19 19.71 -0.99 30.50
N VAL A 20 20.56 -0.39 29.67
CA VAL A 20 20.16 0.21 28.39
C VAL A 20 19.63 -0.88 27.44
N GLY A 21 20.29 -2.04 27.36
CA GLY A 21 19.83 -3.18 26.57
C GLY A 21 18.45 -3.71 27.01
N LEU A 22 18.22 -3.79 28.34
CA LEU A 22 16.93 -4.22 28.90
C LEU A 22 15.79 -3.23 28.57
N MET A 23 16.06 -1.92 28.65
CA MET A 23 15.07 -0.88 28.27
C MET A 23 14.70 -0.95 26.79
N ILE A 24 15.68 -1.14 25.90
CA ILE A 24 15.44 -1.28 24.45
C ILE A 24 14.58 -2.52 24.17
N PHE A 25 14.82 -3.63 24.86
CA PHE A 25 14.01 -4.84 24.73
C PHE A 25 12.58 -4.65 25.25
N PHE A 26 12.42 -4.00 26.42
CA PHE A 26 11.11 -3.75 27.03
C PHE A 26 10.24 -2.79 26.20
N SER A 27 10.85 -1.80 25.54
CA SER A 27 10.15 -0.87 24.63
C SER A 27 9.35 -1.58 23.54
N ARG A 28 9.85 -2.71 23.01
CA ARG A 28 9.15 -3.49 21.98
C ARG A 28 7.95 -4.23 22.55
N TRP A 29 8.08 -4.71 23.78
CA TRP A 29 6.99 -5.40 24.48
C TRP A 29 5.85 -4.45 24.85
N LEU A 30 6.14 -3.17 25.10
CA LEU A 30 5.13 -2.13 25.32
C LEU A 30 4.31 -1.81 24.06
N GLN A 31 4.88 -2.02 22.87
CA GLN A 31 4.18 -1.75 21.60
C GLN A 31 3.19 -2.85 21.22
N ALA A 32 3.47 -4.11 21.58
CA ALA A 32 2.58 -5.24 21.30
C ALA A 32 1.12 -5.06 21.82
N PRO A 33 0.87 -4.68 23.09
CA PRO A 33 -0.49 -4.46 23.58
C PRO A 33 -1.18 -3.25 22.94
N LEU A 34 -0.44 -2.23 22.49
CA LEU A 34 -1.02 -1.12 21.75
C LEU A 34 -1.61 -1.59 20.40
N TYR A 35 -0.91 -2.47 19.67
CA TYR A 35 -1.46 -3.04 18.44
C TYR A 35 -2.66 -3.95 18.70
N ILE A 36 -2.69 -4.69 19.81
CA ILE A 36 -3.89 -5.43 20.24
C ILE A 36 -5.05 -4.46 20.47
N GLY A 37 -4.81 -3.33 21.14
CA GLY A 37 -5.80 -2.27 21.31
C GLY A 37 -6.33 -1.72 19.99
N LEU A 38 -5.46 -1.48 19.01
CA LEU A 38 -5.84 -1.02 17.66
C LEU A 38 -6.68 -2.07 16.90
N ILE A 39 -6.36 -3.36 17.05
CA ILE A 39 -7.17 -4.45 16.47
C ILE A 39 -8.56 -4.49 17.11
N ILE A 40 -8.65 -4.34 18.43
CA ILE A 40 -9.95 -4.27 19.13
C ILE A 40 -10.74 -3.05 18.64
N ALA A 41 -10.10 -1.89 18.51
CA ALA A 41 -10.73 -0.69 17.94
C ALA A 41 -11.24 -0.95 16.51
N GLN A 42 -10.46 -1.68 15.69
CA GLN A 42 -10.90 -2.10 14.36
C GLN A 42 -12.17 -2.95 14.39
N ILE A 43 -12.25 -3.91 15.33
CA ILE A 43 -13.44 -4.75 15.50
C ILE A 43 -14.65 -3.91 15.91
N ILE A 44 -14.46 -2.96 16.83
CA ILE A 44 -15.51 -2.02 17.24
C ILE A 44 -16.01 -1.21 16.03
N TYR A 45 -15.11 -0.69 15.20
CA TYR A 45 -15.50 0.03 13.99
C TYR A 45 -16.31 -0.83 13.01
N VAL A 46 -15.97 -2.11 12.86
CA VAL A 46 -16.77 -3.04 12.04
C VAL A 46 -18.18 -3.20 12.61
N ILE A 47 -18.31 -3.30 13.93
CA ILE A 47 -19.63 -3.38 14.58
C ILE A 47 -20.42 -2.09 14.36
N VAL A 48 -19.80 -0.92 14.57
CA VAL A 48 -20.42 0.39 14.32
C VAL A 48 -20.91 0.49 12.87
N PHE A 49 -20.06 0.12 11.91
CA PHE A 49 -20.41 0.11 10.49
C PHE A 49 -21.60 -0.82 10.19
N MET A 50 -21.65 -2.02 10.78
CA MET A 50 -22.80 -2.92 10.62
C MET A 50 -24.10 -2.31 11.19
N VAL A 51 -24.02 -1.64 12.35
CA VAL A 51 -25.18 -0.97 12.95
C VAL A 51 -25.66 0.18 12.08
N GLU A 52 -24.75 1.06 11.65
CA GLU A 52 -25.09 2.19 10.76
C GLU A 52 -25.67 1.71 9.42
N LEU A 53 -25.14 0.64 8.85
CA LEU A 53 -25.64 0.03 7.62
C LEU A 53 -27.06 -0.54 7.78
N ILE A 54 -27.33 -1.22 8.91
CA ILE A 54 -28.66 -1.75 9.21
C ILE A 54 -29.64 -0.59 9.41
N ASN A 55 -29.24 0.47 10.12
CA ASN A 55 -30.08 1.66 10.32
C ASN A 55 -30.42 2.32 8.98
N LEU A 56 -29.42 2.55 8.13
CA LEU A 56 -29.61 3.10 6.78
C LEU A 56 -30.59 2.25 5.96
N GLY A 57 -30.41 0.93 5.97
CA GLY A 57 -31.32 0.01 5.27
C GLY A 57 -32.74 0.03 5.85
N GLY A 58 -32.88 0.15 7.17
CA GLY A 58 -34.16 0.27 7.87
C GLY A 58 -34.90 1.55 7.52
N ASP A 59 -34.21 2.69 7.52
CA ASP A 59 -34.78 4.00 7.19
C ASP A 59 -35.27 4.03 5.74
N VAL A 60 -34.46 3.51 4.80
CA VAL A 60 -34.84 3.37 3.39
C VAL A 60 -36.04 2.44 3.24
N TRP A 61 -36.02 1.28 3.92
CA TRP A 61 -37.10 0.31 3.83
C TRP A 61 -38.43 0.85 4.34
N ILE A 62 -38.42 1.51 5.51
CA ILE A 62 -39.62 2.13 6.10
C ILE A 62 -40.15 3.24 5.19
N SER A 63 -39.26 4.11 4.69
CA SER A 63 -39.62 5.20 3.77
C SER A 63 -40.27 4.69 2.47
N LEU A 64 -39.84 3.53 1.95
CA LEU A 64 -40.43 2.92 0.75
C LEU A 64 -41.74 2.17 1.00
N THR A 65 -41.99 1.68 2.22
CA THR A 65 -43.13 0.81 2.55
C THR A 65 -44.27 1.52 3.27
N VAL A 66 -44.01 2.66 3.91
CA VAL A 66 -45.01 3.47 4.61
C VAL A 66 -45.18 4.82 3.88
N PRO A 67 -46.33 5.09 3.23
CA PRO A 67 -46.62 6.39 2.65
C PRO A 67 -46.69 7.47 3.76
N GLY A 68 -46.07 8.63 3.53
CA GLY A 68 -46.19 9.78 4.44
C GLY A 68 -47.63 10.27 4.60
N ASP A 69 -47.89 11.03 5.65
CA ASP A 69 -49.23 11.56 6.03
C ASP A 69 -49.86 12.47 4.94
N ASP A 70 -49.03 12.91 3.98
CA ASP A 70 -49.30 13.75 2.81
C ASP A 70 -49.56 12.95 1.52
N GLY A 71 -49.36 11.63 1.53
CA GLY A 71 -49.40 10.76 0.34
C GLY A 71 -48.17 10.87 -0.59
N GLY A 72 -47.16 11.68 -0.22
CA GLY A 72 -45.88 11.80 -0.92
C GLY A 72 -44.80 10.89 -0.34
N ILE A 73 -43.92 10.34 -1.19
CA ILE A 73 -42.68 9.71 -0.74
C ILE A 73 -41.67 10.83 -0.50
N HIS A 74 -41.61 11.36 0.72
CA HIS A 74 -40.57 12.29 1.13
C HIS A 74 -39.34 11.48 1.54
N VAL A 75 -38.59 11.00 0.54
CA VAL A 75 -37.21 10.59 0.77
C VAL A 75 -36.41 11.87 0.98
N GLU A 76 -35.96 12.12 2.20
CA GLU A 76 -34.97 13.16 2.42
C GLU A 76 -33.64 12.66 1.84
N GLU A 77 -33.46 12.88 0.53
CA GLU A 77 -32.29 12.47 -0.24
C GLU A 77 -30.98 12.92 0.44
N ALA A 78 -31.01 14.11 1.06
CA ALA A 78 -29.92 14.64 1.87
C ALA A 78 -29.58 13.74 3.06
N ALA A 79 -30.56 13.25 3.81
CA ALA A 79 -30.33 12.39 4.98
C ALA A 79 -29.69 11.04 4.59
N ILE A 80 -30.17 10.43 3.50
CA ILE A 80 -29.58 9.18 2.96
C ILE A 80 -28.16 9.44 2.48
N MET A 81 -27.95 10.51 1.69
CA MET A 81 -26.62 10.88 1.19
C MET A 81 -25.64 11.13 2.35
N LEU A 82 -26.09 11.80 3.42
CA LEU A 82 -25.30 12.05 4.61
C LEU A 82 -24.93 10.76 5.37
N SER A 83 -25.88 9.85 5.50
CA SER A 83 -25.63 8.56 6.14
C SER A 83 -24.62 7.73 5.34
N VAL A 84 -24.77 7.67 4.01
CA VAL A 84 -23.78 7.04 3.13
C VAL A 84 -22.40 7.70 3.26
N LEU A 85 -22.34 9.02 3.35
CA LEU A 85 -21.09 9.76 3.53
C LEU A 85 -20.41 9.42 4.86
N GLY A 86 -21.18 9.19 5.93
CA GLY A 86 -20.68 8.69 7.21
C GLY A 86 -20.14 7.26 7.12
N LEU A 87 -20.87 6.34 6.46
CA LEU A 87 -20.40 4.97 6.22
C LEU A 87 -19.06 4.95 5.45
N ILE A 88 -18.91 5.83 4.45
CA ILE A 88 -17.66 5.94 3.68
C ILE A 88 -16.51 6.36 4.60
N ASP A 89 -16.73 7.30 5.52
CA ASP A 89 -15.71 7.78 6.45
C ASP A 89 -15.21 6.68 7.39
N VAL A 90 -16.12 5.90 7.97
CA VAL A 90 -15.76 4.76 8.85
C VAL A 90 -14.87 3.77 8.11
N VAL A 91 -15.19 3.46 6.85
CA VAL A 91 -14.36 2.60 5.99
C VAL A 91 -12.99 3.23 5.71
N MET A 92 -12.96 4.54 5.52
CA MET A 92 -11.74 5.31 5.29
C MET A 92 -10.79 5.21 6.49
N ILE A 93 -11.30 5.44 7.69
CA ILE A 93 -10.56 5.31 8.96
C ILE A 93 -10.06 3.87 9.13
N ALA A 94 -10.93 2.88 8.90
CA ALA A 94 -10.60 1.46 9.00
C ALA A 94 -9.44 1.06 8.08
N ASN A 95 -9.40 1.57 6.84
CA ASN A 95 -8.31 1.29 5.91
C ASN A 95 -6.98 1.93 6.36
N LEU A 96 -7.03 3.16 6.88
CA LEU A 96 -5.85 3.84 7.43
C LEU A 96 -5.30 3.10 8.64
N LEU A 97 -6.17 2.65 9.54
CA LEU A 97 -5.78 1.90 10.74
C LEU A 97 -5.05 0.60 10.38
N ILE A 98 -5.55 -0.17 9.41
CA ILE A 98 -4.89 -1.39 8.95
C ILE A 98 -3.47 -1.09 8.44
N MET A 99 -3.29 -0.04 7.63
CA MET A 99 -1.97 0.39 7.15
C MET A 99 -1.02 0.75 8.30
N VAL A 100 -1.52 1.45 9.32
CA VAL A 100 -0.74 1.85 10.51
C VAL A 100 -0.37 0.65 11.38
N ILE A 101 -1.31 -0.29 11.60
CA ILE A 101 -1.08 -1.49 12.40
C ILE A 101 0.02 -2.35 11.76
N ILE A 102 -0.08 -2.63 10.46
CA ILE A 102 0.87 -3.52 9.78
C ILE A 102 2.25 -2.85 9.67
N GLY A 103 2.30 -1.60 9.18
CA GLY A 103 3.57 -0.88 9.04
C GLY A 103 4.27 -0.64 10.38
N GLY A 104 3.50 -0.33 11.42
CA GLY A 104 4.02 -0.18 12.78
C GLY A 104 4.51 -1.50 13.37
N TYR A 105 3.75 -2.58 13.21
CA TYR A 105 4.11 -3.90 13.71
C TYR A 105 5.37 -4.43 13.02
N GLU A 106 5.47 -4.30 11.69
CA GLU A 106 6.63 -4.71 10.90
C GLU A 106 7.90 -3.94 11.33
N THR A 107 7.77 -2.62 11.53
CA THR A 107 8.90 -1.74 11.87
C THR A 107 9.40 -1.95 13.29
N PHE A 108 8.48 -2.10 14.26
CA PHE A 108 8.84 -1.99 15.68
C PHE A 108 8.74 -3.31 16.46
N VAL A 109 7.88 -4.25 16.06
CA VAL A 109 7.66 -5.51 16.80
C VAL A 109 8.31 -6.68 16.11
N SER A 110 7.93 -7.02 14.89
CA SER A 110 8.48 -8.19 14.20
C SER A 110 8.38 -8.02 12.68
N ARG A 111 9.49 -8.25 11.97
CA ARG A 111 9.46 -8.36 10.52
C ARG A 111 8.67 -9.60 10.15
N ILE A 112 7.56 -9.42 9.44
CA ILE A 112 6.73 -10.52 8.99
C ILE A 112 7.39 -11.11 7.74
N ARG A 113 7.94 -12.34 7.84
CA ARG A 113 8.52 -13.05 6.68
C ARG A 113 7.41 -13.84 5.98
N LEU A 114 6.77 -13.24 5.00
CA LEU A 114 5.69 -13.81 4.17
C LEU A 114 6.20 -14.25 2.79
N GLU A 115 7.38 -14.87 2.73
CA GLU A 115 8.01 -15.31 1.48
C GLU A 115 7.31 -16.58 0.95
N GLY A 116 6.55 -16.47 -0.15
CA GLY A 116 6.07 -17.63 -0.94
C GLY A 116 4.64 -18.12 -0.69
N HIS A 117 3.77 -17.33 -0.06
CA HIS A 117 2.34 -17.70 0.09
C HIS A 117 1.52 -17.30 -1.16
N PRO A 118 0.51 -18.03 -1.61
CA PRO A 118 -0.37 -17.56 -2.70
C PRO A 118 -1.16 -16.28 -2.34
N ASP A 119 -1.37 -16.02 -1.04
CA ASP A 119 -2.12 -14.87 -0.52
C ASP A 119 -1.24 -13.70 -0.04
N GLN A 120 0.03 -13.59 -0.49
CA GLN A 120 0.83 -12.38 -0.21
C GLN A 120 0.14 -11.20 -0.89
N PRO A 121 -0.28 -10.18 -0.14
CA PRO A 121 -0.80 -8.99 -0.75
C PRO A 121 0.32 -8.27 -1.51
N GLU A 122 0.06 -7.86 -2.75
CA GLU A 122 1.03 -7.12 -3.58
C GLU A 122 1.52 -5.83 -2.90
N TRP A 123 0.73 -5.28 -1.96
CA TRP A 123 1.10 -4.11 -1.16
C TRP A 123 2.15 -4.36 -0.09
N LEU A 124 2.56 -5.61 0.20
CA LEU A 124 3.49 -5.97 1.30
C LEU A 124 4.94 -6.14 0.80
N SER A 125 5.14 -6.55 -0.46
CA SER A 125 6.48 -6.73 -1.05
C SER A 125 7.09 -5.43 -1.59
N HIS A 126 6.26 -4.43 -1.89
CA HIS A 126 6.64 -3.06 -2.28
C HIS A 126 5.98 -2.05 -1.31
N VAL A 127 6.39 -2.02 -0.05
CA VAL A 127 6.08 -0.86 0.82
C VAL A 127 7.34 -0.04 0.96
N ASN A 128 7.62 0.78 -0.05
CA ASN A 128 8.59 1.85 0.10
C ASN A 128 8.09 2.80 1.20
N ALA A 129 8.95 3.11 2.17
CA ALA A 129 8.61 4.01 3.28
C ALA A 129 8.07 5.37 2.80
N ASN A 130 8.45 5.83 1.61
CA ASN A 130 7.89 7.04 1.01
C ASN A 130 6.45 6.84 0.50
N VAL A 131 6.14 5.69 -0.13
CA VAL A 131 4.79 5.35 -0.58
C VAL A 131 3.83 5.20 0.61
N LEU A 132 4.30 4.64 1.73
CA LEU A 132 3.52 4.55 2.97
C LEU A 132 3.18 5.95 3.54
N LYS A 133 4.14 6.88 3.53
CA LYS A 133 3.92 8.27 4.01
C LYS A 133 2.93 9.03 3.12
N VAL A 134 3.06 8.90 1.80
CA VAL A 134 2.13 9.55 0.85
C VAL A 134 0.73 8.98 0.98
N LYS A 135 0.58 7.64 1.09
CA LYS A 135 -0.72 7.00 1.32
C LYS A 135 -1.38 7.47 2.61
N LEU A 136 -0.61 7.58 3.70
CA LEU A 136 -1.12 8.11 4.97
C LEU A 136 -1.61 9.55 4.83
N ALA A 137 -0.83 10.43 4.19
CA ALA A 137 -1.20 11.83 4.01
C ALA A 137 -2.45 11.99 3.13
N MET A 138 -2.53 11.26 2.02
CA MET A 138 -3.71 11.26 1.14
C MET A 138 -4.96 10.75 1.87
N ALA A 139 -4.81 9.73 2.71
CA ALA A 139 -5.91 9.25 3.53
C ALA A 139 -6.36 10.31 4.55
N ILE A 140 -5.44 11.00 5.25
CA ILE A 140 -5.80 12.09 6.18
C ILE A 140 -6.55 13.23 5.47
N VAL A 141 -6.08 13.64 4.28
CA VAL A 141 -6.80 14.65 3.47
C VAL A 141 -8.19 14.15 3.08
N GLY A 142 -8.30 12.87 2.69
CA GLY A 142 -9.58 12.22 2.37
C GLY A 142 -10.58 12.27 3.52
N ILE A 143 -10.16 11.88 4.74
CA ILE A 143 -11.01 11.89 5.97
C ILE A 143 -11.57 13.30 6.14
N SER A 144 -10.67 14.29 6.13
CA SER A 144 -11.01 15.67 6.38
C SER A 144 -11.94 16.24 5.28
N SER A 145 -11.77 15.82 4.03
CA SER A 145 -12.64 16.23 2.92
C SER A 145 -14.06 15.69 3.06
N ILE A 146 -14.22 14.45 3.51
CA ILE A 146 -15.53 13.83 3.72
C ILE A 146 -16.30 14.58 4.81
N HIS A 147 -15.64 14.90 5.92
CA HIS A 147 -16.23 15.68 7.00
C HIS A 147 -16.66 17.08 6.53
N LEU A 148 -15.82 17.76 5.75
CA LEU A 148 -16.15 19.07 5.16
C LEU A 148 -17.35 18.97 4.21
N LEU A 149 -17.40 17.93 3.37
CA LEU A 149 -18.54 17.72 2.48
C LEU A 149 -19.85 17.51 3.26
N LYS A 150 -19.83 16.72 4.34
CA LYS A 150 -20.99 16.53 5.22
C LYS A 150 -21.47 17.87 5.78
N THR A 151 -20.56 18.65 6.36
CA THR A 151 -20.86 19.97 6.89
C THR A 151 -21.39 20.93 5.81
N PHE A 152 -20.83 20.88 4.60
CA PHE A 152 -21.28 21.74 3.50
C PHE A 152 -22.71 21.44 3.06
N ILE A 153 -23.09 20.17 3.01
CA ILE A 153 -24.47 19.77 2.68
C ILE A 153 -25.44 20.23 3.77
N GLU A 154 -25.10 20.02 5.04
CA GLU A 154 -25.95 20.42 6.18
C GLU A 154 -26.12 21.93 6.30
N VAL A 155 -25.02 22.68 6.18
CA VAL A 155 -25.00 24.16 6.23
C VAL A 155 -25.67 24.74 4.97
N GLY A 156 -25.53 24.08 3.82
CA GLY A 156 -26.19 24.46 2.57
C GLY A 156 -27.71 24.35 2.67
N ASP A 157 -28.22 23.32 3.35
CA ASP A 157 -29.65 23.19 3.65
C ASP A 157 -30.15 24.30 4.59
N LEU A 158 -29.40 24.63 5.65
CA LEU A 158 -29.73 25.79 6.51
C LEU A 158 -29.85 27.08 5.68
N ALA A 159 -28.92 27.31 4.75
CA ALA A 159 -28.95 28.49 3.88
C ALA A 159 -30.16 28.48 2.94
N ALA A 160 -30.50 27.31 2.36
CA ALA A 160 -31.63 27.16 1.45
C ALA A 160 -32.98 27.46 2.12
N ARG A 161 -33.11 27.17 3.43
CA ARG A 161 -34.31 27.45 4.22
C ARG A 161 -34.38 28.88 4.78
N GLY A 162 -33.41 29.74 4.45
CA GLY A 162 -33.36 31.13 4.91
C GLY A 162 -32.98 31.29 6.38
N THR A 163 -32.44 30.23 7.01
CA THR A 163 -31.90 30.30 8.37
C THR A 163 -30.63 31.16 8.37
N PRO A 164 -30.53 32.19 9.24
CA PRO A 164 -29.31 33.00 9.33
C PRO A 164 -28.12 32.13 9.73
N ILE A 165 -27.05 32.17 8.96
CA ILE A 165 -25.78 31.49 9.30
C ILE A 165 -24.84 32.54 9.86
N ASP A 166 -24.80 32.64 11.19
CA ASP A 166 -23.94 33.55 11.93
C ASP A 166 -23.11 32.82 12.99
N SER A 167 -22.56 33.57 13.96
CA SER A 167 -21.81 33.01 15.09
C SER A 167 -22.69 32.30 16.13
N SER A 168 -24.01 32.37 16.02
CA SER A 168 -24.93 31.70 16.93
C SER A 168 -25.07 30.21 16.58
N PRO A 169 -25.12 29.32 17.58
CA PRO A 169 -25.32 27.89 17.34
C PRO A 169 -26.67 27.65 16.67
N THR A 170 -26.65 27.03 15.48
CA THR A 170 -27.85 26.69 14.71
C THR A 170 -27.94 25.18 14.52
N GLU A 171 -29.08 24.61 14.87
CA GLU A 171 -29.36 23.18 14.74
C GLU A 171 -29.83 22.82 13.32
N THR A 172 -29.28 21.74 12.75
CA THR A 172 -29.63 21.20 11.43
C THR A 172 -30.82 20.25 11.51
N ILE A 173 -31.33 19.83 10.34
CA ILE A 173 -32.37 18.79 10.26
C ILE A 173 -31.93 17.48 10.93
N THR A 174 -30.63 17.18 10.88
CA THR A 174 -30.00 16.01 11.50
C THR A 174 -29.72 16.16 13.00
N GLY A 175 -30.07 17.29 13.63
CA GLY A 175 -29.80 17.57 15.05
C GLY A 175 -28.35 17.96 15.37
N ASN A 176 -27.53 18.20 14.34
CA ASN A 176 -26.15 18.68 14.52
C ASN A 176 -26.15 20.21 14.64
N VAL A 177 -25.25 20.75 15.46
CA VAL A 177 -25.16 22.20 15.68
C VAL A 177 -23.93 22.75 14.97
N TYR A 178 -24.15 23.71 14.07
CA TYR A 178 -23.08 24.41 13.34
C TYR A 178 -23.08 25.90 13.64
N THR A 179 -21.88 26.49 13.54
CA THR A 179 -21.64 27.94 13.65
C THR A 179 -20.75 28.37 12.50
N TRP A 180 -20.82 29.66 12.13
CA TRP A 180 -19.93 30.23 11.12
C TRP A 180 -18.45 30.01 11.46
N ASP A 181 -18.06 30.23 12.73
CA ASP A 181 -16.69 30.03 13.20
C ASP A 181 -16.24 28.56 13.05
N GLY A 182 -17.10 27.61 13.42
CA GLY A 182 -16.78 26.18 13.34
C GLY A 182 -16.55 25.73 11.90
N VAL A 183 -17.44 26.11 10.99
CA VAL A 183 -17.34 25.78 9.56
C VAL A 183 -16.11 26.44 8.93
N LEU A 184 -15.84 27.70 9.26
CA LEU A 184 -14.65 28.41 8.77
C LEU A 184 -13.36 27.72 9.22
N TRP A 185 -13.23 27.38 10.49
CA TRP A 185 -12.05 26.67 11.00
C TRP A 185 -11.88 25.29 10.37
N GLN A 186 -12.96 24.57 10.10
CA GLN A 186 -12.92 23.30 9.40
C GLN A 186 -12.36 23.46 7.98
N VAL A 187 -12.77 24.49 7.24
CA VAL A 187 -12.20 24.81 5.90
C VAL A 187 -10.72 25.17 6.02
N ILE A 188 -10.34 26.02 6.98
CA ILE A 188 -8.95 26.44 7.19
C ILE A 188 -8.05 25.23 7.49
N ILE A 189 -8.47 24.37 8.42
CA ILE A 189 -7.73 23.15 8.78
C ILE A 189 -7.60 22.22 7.57
N HIS A 190 -8.67 22.06 6.79
CA HIS A 190 -8.62 21.25 5.58
C HIS A 190 -7.62 21.80 4.55
N MET A 191 -7.58 23.11 4.34
CA MET A 191 -6.58 23.75 3.48
C MET A 191 -5.16 23.49 3.99
N VAL A 192 -4.93 23.52 5.30
CA VAL A 192 -3.63 23.18 5.91
C VAL A 192 -3.25 21.72 5.63
N PHE A 193 -4.21 20.78 5.70
CA PHE A 193 -3.94 19.38 5.36
C PHE A 193 -3.61 19.18 3.88
N ILE A 194 -4.33 19.84 2.97
CA ILE A 194 -4.02 19.80 1.53
C ILE A 194 -2.61 20.34 1.27
N LEU A 195 -2.28 21.51 1.81
CA LEU A 195 -0.95 22.11 1.68
C LEU A 195 0.15 21.19 2.23
N SER A 196 -0.12 20.53 3.36
CA SER A 196 0.81 19.57 3.97
C SER A 196 1.01 18.33 3.09
N ALA A 197 -0.05 17.81 2.48
CA ALA A 197 0.04 16.67 1.57
C ALA A 197 0.81 17.01 0.29
N ILE A 198 0.59 18.21 -0.28
CA ILE A 198 1.34 18.71 -1.43
C ILE A 198 2.83 18.85 -1.09
N ALA A 199 3.15 19.42 0.08
CA ALA A 199 4.53 19.54 0.54
C ALA A 199 5.21 18.17 0.67
N LEU A 200 4.52 17.18 1.23
CA LEU A 200 5.03 15.82 1.37
C LEU A 200 5.26 15.15 0.00
N ALA A 201 4.32 15.29 -0.93
CA ALA A 201 4.47 14.76 -2.29
C ALA A 201 5.63 15.43 -3.04
N TRP A 202 5.85 16.73 -2.82
CA TRP A 202 6.97 17.46 -3.42
C TRP A 202 8.32 17.00 -2.87
N ILE A 203 8.43 16.80 -1.55
CA ILE A 203 9.64 16.24 -0.91
C ILE A 203 9.95 14.84 -1.44
N ASP A 204 8.93 13.99 -1.56
CA ASP A 204 9.08 12.64 -2.08
C ASP A 204 9.60 12.64 -3.53
N ARG A 205 9.03 13.48 -4.41
CA ARG A 205 9.48 13.64 -5.80
C ARG A 205 10.95 14.05 -5.92
N MET A 206 11.40 14.99 -5.08
CA MET A 206 12.80 15.41 -5.07
C MET A 206 13.73 14.28 -4.63
N SER A 207 13.31 13.49 -3.63
CA SER A 207 14.11 12.36 -3.13
C SER A 207 14.30 11.25 -4.17
N GLN A 208 13.34 11.02 -5.06
CA GLN A 208 13.40 9.96 -6.07
C GLN A 208 14.24 10.35 -7.30
N SER A 209 14.49 11.65 -7.51
CA SER A 209 15.23 12.17 -8.68
C SER A 209 16.76 11.99 -8.58
N GLY A 210 17.29 11.47 -7.46
CA GLY A 210 18.73 11.36 -7.20
C GLY A 210 19.41 10.05 -7.61
N HIS A 211 18.68 9.03 -8.07
CA HIS A 211 19.26 7.76 -8.54
C HIS A 211 19.18 7.66 -10.08
N ALA A 212 19.89 8.55 -10.77
CA ALA A 212 20.20 8.33 -12.17
C ALA A 212 21.35 7.31 -12.23
N THR A 213 21.04 6.07 -12.60
CA THR A 213 22.04 5.03 -12.88
C THR A 213 23.05 5.57 -13.91
N PRO A 214 24.34 5.68 -13.60
CA PRO A 214 25.33 6.07 -14.60
C PRO A 214 25.26 5.05 -15.76
N PRO A 215 25.30 5.50 -17.03
CA PRO A 215 25.26 4.60 -18.16
C PRO A 215 26.37 3.56 -17.97
N ALA A 216 25.99 2.29 -18.08
CA ALA A 216 26.91 1.17 -17.98
C ALA A 216 28.13 1.49 -18.85
N THR A 217 29.26 1.77 -18.20
CA THR A 217 30.53 1.90 -18.92
C THR A 217 30.73 0.55 -19.57
N VAL A 218 30.60 0.51 -20.89
CA VAL A 218 30.83 -0.68 -21.69
C VAL A 218 32.29 -1.06 -21.46
N LEU A 219 32.53 -1.93 -20.48
CA LEU A 219 33.81 -2.61 -20.34
C LEU A 219 34.00 -3.39 -21.62
N ALA A 220 35.07 -3.06 -22.36
CA ALA A 220 35.44 -3.74 -23.59
C ALA A 220 35.45 -5.26 -23.36
N PRO A 221 35.01 -6.07 -24.34
CA PRO A 221 34.91 -7.51 -24.17
C PRO A 221 36.29 -8.09 -23.82
N ALA A 222 36.36 -8.80 -22.71
CA ALA A 222 37.54 -9.54 -22.31
C ALA A 222 37.93 -10.51 -23.44
N VAL A 223 39.18 -10.43 -23.88
CA VAL A 223 39.77 -11.33 -24.88
C VAL A 223 39.64 -12.76 -24.38
N ALA A 224 38.99 -13.63 -25.16
CA ALA A 224 38.83 -15.04 -24.85
C ALA A 224 40.19 -15.75 -24.80
N PRO A 225 40.44 -16.67 -23.84
CA PRO A 225 41.68 -17.43 -23.81
C PRO A 225 41.73 -18.43 -24.98
N GLU A 226 42.89 -18.56 -25.61
CA GLU A 226 43.13 -19.49 -26.73
C GLU A 226 42.95 -20.96 -26.32
N PRO A 227 42.53 -21.83 -27.27
CA PRO A 227 42.33 -23.25 -27.00
C PRO A 227 43.67 -23.99 -26.89
N VAL A 228 43.97 -24.52 -25.71
CA VAL A 228 45.12 -25.41 -25.49
C VAL A 228 44.88 -26.76 -26.17
N ALA A 229 45.89 -27.21 -26.90
CA ALA A 229 45.90 -28.42 -27.72
C ALA A 229 45.59 -29.72 -26.95
N ALA A 230 44.85 -30.61 -27.64
CA ALA A 230 44.44 -31.92 -27.16
C ALA A 230 45.63 -32.87 -26.92
N LEU A 231 45.61 -33.55 -25.76
CA LEU A 231 46.43 -34.74 -25.47
C LEU A 231 45.53 -35.89 -25.00
N THR A 232 45.31 -36.83 -25.92
CA THR A 232 45.27 -38.31 -25.79
C THR A 232 44.50 -39.01 -24.65
N ALA A 233 43.47 -39.79 -25.06
CA ALA A 233 43.07 -41.19 -24.72
C ALA A 233 43.38 -41.78 -23.31
N ALA A 234 42.57 -42.58 -22.59
CA ALA A 234 41.34 -43.36 -22.76
C ALA A 234 40.89 -43.88 -21.33
N PRO A 235 40.11 -44.97 -21.13
CA PRO A 235 38.65 -45.11 -21.26
C PRO A 235 37.90 -45.62 -19.98
N ALA A 236 36.57 -45.71 -20.11
CA ALA A 236 35.62 -46.65 -19.46
C ALA A 236 35.13 -46.39 -18.02
N ARG A 237 33.83 -46.06 -17.85
CA ARG A 237 32.73 -47.02 -17.55
C ARG A 237 31.40 -46.33 -17.20
N ARG A 238 30.34 -46.85 -17.85
CA ARG A 238 28.97 -47.17 -17.40
C ARG A 238 28.11 -46.13 -16.67
N GLU A 239 27.04 -45.74 -17.38
CA GLU A 239 25.60 -45.78 -17.03
C GLU A 239 25.18 -45.56 -15.57
N ILE A 240 24.25 -44.61 -15.37
CA ILE A 240 22.86 -44.88 -14.92
C ILE A 240 22.01 -43.59 -15.06
N GLU A 241 20.93 -43.72 -15.84
CA GLU A 241 19.57 -43.13 -15.78
C GLU A 241 19.30 -41.75 -15.14
N GLY A 242 18.52 -40.91 -15.84
CA GLY A 242 17.84 -39.76 -15.23
C GLY A 242 17.13 -38.79 -16.18
N HIS A 243 15.88 -39.11 -16.55
CA HIS A 243 14.73 -38.20 -16.73
C HIS A 243 14.91 -36.83 -17.45
N ALA A 244 14.42 -36.76 -18.69
CA ALA A 244 13.91 -35.53 -19.31
C ALA A 244 12.51 -35.17 -18.71
N PRO A 245 12.09 -33.89 -18.64
CA PRO A 245 11.86 -33.06 -19.82
C PRO A 245 12.39 -31.62 -19.70
N ALA A 246 13.34 -31.23 -20.56
CA ALA A 246 13.88 -29.86 -20.65
C ALA A 246 13.61 -29.21 -22.02
N ALA A 247 12.60 -29.66 -22.76
CA ALA A 247 12.33 -29.14 -24.11
C ALA A 247 11.58 -27.79 -24.11
N SER A 248 10.72 -27.53 -23.12
CA SER A 248 9.86 -26.32 -23.09
C SER A 248 10.60 -25.04 -22.68
N SER A 249 11.60 -25.13 -21.79
CA SER A 249 12.36 -23.95 -21.36
C SER A 249 13.27 -23.37 -22.46
N GLY A 250 13.74 -24.19 -23.40
CA GLY A 250 14.63 -23.76 -24.48
C GLY A 250 13.93 -22.86 -25.51
N ILE A 251 12.70 -23.22 -25.89
CA ILE A 251 11.90 -22.45 -26.87
C ILE A 251 11.60 -21.06 -26.34
N VAL A 252 11.17 -20.96 -25.08
CA VAL A 252 10.80 -19.67 -24.48
C VAL A 252 12.01 -18.73 -24.44
N LEU A 253 13.19 -19.26 -24.13
CA LEU A 253 14.43 -18.48 -24.14
C LEU A 253 14.77 -17.99 -25.56
N HIS A 254 14.67 -18.88 -26.57
CA HIS A 254 14.93 -18.53 -27.97
C HIS A 254 13.94 -17.50 -28.52
N LEU A 255 12.65 -17.60 -28.19
CA LEU A 255 11.63 -16.63 -28.61
C LEU A 255 11.84 -15.26 -27.93
N THR A 256 12.28 -15.26 -26.67
CA THR A 256 12.60 -14.02 -25.93
C THR A 256 13.79 -13.31 -26.56
N GLN A 257 14.84 -14.05 -26.93
CA GLN A 257 16.02 -13.50 -27.61
C GLN A 257 15.69 -12.98 -29.01
N LEU A 258 14.83 -13.67 -29.76
CA LEU A 258 14.32 -13.20 -31.05
C LEU A 258 13.49 -11.91 -30.94
N GLY A 259 12.69 -11.79 -29.87
CA GLY A 259 11.93 -10.56 -29.58
C GLY A 259 12.86 -9.38 -29.29
N GLN A 260 13.90 -9.59 -28.49
CA GLN A 260 14.90 -8.56 -28.20
C GLN A 260 15.64 -8.08 -29.46
N LEU A 261 15.94 -8.99 -30.40
CA LEU A 261 16.60 -8.63 -31.66
C LEU A 261 15.69 -7.82 -32.60
N ARG A 262 14.38 -8.10 -32.60
CA ARG A 262 13.39 -7.27 -33.29
C ARG A 262 13.30 -5.88 -32.65
N ASP A 263 13.21 -5.81 -31.32
CA ASP A 263 13.07 -4.55 -30.59
C ASP A 263 14.33 -3.67 -30.69
N ALA A 264 15.50 -4.29 -30.88
CA ALA A 264 16.76 -3.62 -31.20
C ALA A 264 16.88 -3.18 -32.68
N GLY A 265 15.87 -3.46 -33.52
CA GLY A 265 15.85 -3.12 -34.94
C GLY A 265 16.80 -3.95 -35.82
N VAL A 266 17.34 -5.06 -35.29
CA VAL A 266 18.31 -5.93 -35.99
C VAL A 266 17.60 -6.91 -36.93
N VAL A 267 16.36 -7.26 -36.62
CA VAL A 267 15.54 -8.21 -37.40
C VAL A 267 14.24 -7.53 -37.80
N THR A 268 13.86 -7.66 -39.07
CA THR A 268 12.60 -7.11 -39.56
C THR A 268 11.39 -7.91 -39.07
N ASP A 269 10.20 -7.31 -39.01
CA ASP A 269 8.98 -7.99 -38.55
C ASP A 269 8.66 -9.26 -39.36
N ALA A 270 8.93 -9.24 -40.67
CA ALA A 270 8.73 -10.38 -41.55
C ALA A 270 9.68 -11.54 -41.22
N GLU A 271 10.95 -11.26 -40.94
CA GLU A 271 11.96 -12.26 -40.56
C GLU A 271 11.71 -12.84 -39.17
N PHE A 272 11.25 -12.01 -38.23
CA PHE A 272 10.87 -12.45 -36.89
C PHE A 272 9.72 -13.46 -36.96
N LEU A 273 8.68 -13.17 -37.75
CA LEU A 273 7.53 -14.07 -37.91
C LEU A 273 7.92 -15.39 -38.60
N ALA A 274 8.78 -15.35 -39.62
CA ALA A 274 9.26 -16.55 -40.28
C ALA A 274 10.03 -17.47 -39.31
N LYS A 275 10.99 -16.90 -38.55
CA LYS A 275 11.80 -17.66 -37.58
C LYS A 275 11.00 -18.14 -36.37
N LYS A 276 10.02 -17.35 -35.89
CA LYS A 276 9.10 -17.77 -34.83
C LYS A 276 8.29 -18.99 -35.25
N THR A 277 7.76 -18.97 -36.48
CA THR A 277 6.97 -20.10 -37.01
C THR A 277 7.84 -21.35 -37.19
N GLU A 278 9.08 -21.20 -37.67
CA GLU A 278 10.04 -22.30 -37.80
C GLU A 278 10.41 -22.92 -36.43
N LEU A 279 10.65 -22.09 -35.41
CA LEU A 279 10.99 -22.57 -34.06
C LEU A 279 9.83 -23.29 -33.38
N LEU A 280 8.59 -22.84 -33.60
CA LEU A 280 7.39 -23.51 -33.10
C LEU A 280 7.08 -24.82 -33.86
N ALA A 281 7.60 -24.99 -35.08
CA ALA A 281 7.41 -26.23 -35.85
C ALA A 281 8.46 -27.31 -35.54
N ARG A 282 9.61 -26.92 -34.96
CA ARG A 282 10.72 -27.83 -34.61
C ARG A 282 10.59 -28.47 -33.22
N TYR A 283 9.58 -28.08 -32.44
CA TYR A 283 9.32 -28.53 -31.08
C TYR A 283 7.86 -28.93 -30.91
#